data_AF-A0A2K4FLY4-F1
#
_entry.id   AF-A0A2K4FLY4-F1
#
_cell.length_a   1.000
_cell.length_b   1.000
_cell.length_c   1.000
_cell.angle_alpha   90.00
_cell.angle_beta   90.00
_cell.angle_gamma   90.00
#
_symmetry.space_group_name_H-M   'P 1'
#
loop_
_entity.id
_entity.type
_entity.pdbx_description
1 polymer ?
#
loop_
_entity_poly.entity_id
_entity_poly.type
_entity_poly.pdbx_seq_one_letter_code
_entity_poly.pdbx_strand_id
1 'polypeptide(L)'
;MQSQFDPLVHIDWKTPGSDLLGLLQHYYPDIGVFAGPGFEALLDELSNEMPEVCFEALVPLLAGQGYDLWNLDAGGDDYRPVIVPVAQREAFARYWQGQRGEPRFTASLIEPPEPAAVERKPAKPKRSKVKWLQEVHDYPGATYVHEYNYHNGWAAITEQDEDQWLCFLIDYNQWPPAEQDMLEHRADGVDGADLQLVDADARRSLWKRRVIRGDYSADERYQYEIRQGDEIAAFGPAGVQWPEFEQPSVVVGSEIFERQRIYEPEHLTRIWRITADSSEVIFEYADELTILPIGPRRLLFMQHNGPKCWVWNQDPPHQAIVARAMPAEGYKLRASTAYLGGDEVLLFSEGARQNLEHSGYQETVLLAWRFNFVTGATTKALLDGFGSELRQDTRLLVTQPKQVITLRTFHGQLHVARGHGNWWVWNYRANTFGSQTLAWFWNQDSNEVVKLSTKDIPRIKPDVRYVPAQDRYLAFETAFVARLPEFSEMVEAKGGEVLVFE
;
A
#
# COMPACT_ATOMS: atom_id res chain seq x y z
N MET A 1 28.39 -27.20 18.83
CA MET A 1 27.88 -26.84 20.17
C MET A 1 27.69 -25.35 20.17
N GLN A 2 26.45 -24.88 20.30
CA GLN A 2 26.15 -23.45 20.37
C GLN A 2 26.53 -22.95 21.76
N SER A 3 27.38 -21.93 21.83
CA SER A 3 27.73 -21.25 23.08
C SER A 3 26.54 -20.44 23.56
N GLN A 4 26.42 -20.24 24.89
CA GLN A 4 25.40 -19.35 25.46
C GLN A 4 25.55 -17.88 25.02
N PHE A 5 26.68 -17.53 24.40
CA PHE A 5 27.01 -16.19 23.89
C PHE A 5 26.85 -16.04 22.38
N ASP A 6 26.45 -17.10 21.67
CA ASP A 6 26.21 -17.04 20.23
C ASP A 6 24.99 -16.15 19.94
N PRO A 7 25.04 -15.29 18.90
CA PRO A 7 23.90 -14.47 18.54
C PRO A 7 22.73 -15.35 18.10
N LEU A 8 21.56 -15.10 18.69
CA LEU A 8 20.31 -15.79 18.34
C LEU A 8 19.48 -14.98 17.34
N VAL A 9 19.77 -13.68 17.23
CA VAL A 9 19.07 -12.73 16.35
C VAL A 9 20.06 -12.17 15.32
N HIS A 10 19.59 -12.09 14.08
CA HIS A 10 20.29 -11.55 12.93
C HIS A 10 19.28 -10.77 12.10
N ILE A 11 19.51 -9.47 11.92
CA ILE A 11 18.55 -8.56 11.27
C ILE A 11 19.26 -7.57 10.37
N ASP A 12 18.67 -7.32 9.20
CA ASP A 12 19.11 -6.28 8.27
C ASP A 12 18.79 -4.90 8.83
N TRP A 13 19.56 -3.87 8.48
CA TRP A 13 19.26 -2.49 8.87
C TRP A 13 17.87 -2.00 8.40
N LYS A 14 17.27 -2.66 7.41
CA LYS A 14 15.90 -2.41 6.92
C LYS A 14 14.81 -3.16 7.69
N THR A 15 15.16 -3.98 8.68
CA THR A 15 14.18 -4.68 9.51
C THR A 15 13.39 -3.70 10.37
N PRO A 16 12.04 -3.66 10.29
CA PRO A 16 11.21 -2.80 11.11
C PRO A 16 11.27 -3.17 12.59
N GLY A 17 11.09 -2.18 13.46
CA GLY A 17 11.13 -2.39 14.90
C GLY A 17 10.13 -3.43 15.43
N SER A 18 8.97 -3.61 14.77
CA SER A 18 8.03 -4.68 15.12
C SER A 18 8.65 -6.07 15.03
N ASP A 19 9.38 -6.32 13.94
CA ASP A 19 9.96 -7.64 13.65
C ASP A 19 11.18 -7.86 14.55
N LEU A 20 12.00 -6.83 14.74
CA LEU A 20 13.12 -6.85 15.68
C LEU A 20 12.64 -7.16 17.11
N LEU A 21 11.65 -6.43 17.62
CA LEU A 21 11.13 -6.63 18.97
C LEU A 21 10.44 -7.99 19.12
N GLY A 22 9.74 -8.48 18.09
CA GLY A 22 9.17 -9.82 18.05
C GLY A 22 10.23 -10.92 18.13
N LEU A 23 11.34 -10.78 17.38
CA LEU A 23 12.47 -11.70 17.45
C LEU A 23 13.13 -11.68 18.83
N LEU A 24 13.34 -10.49 19.42
CA LEU A 24 13.89 -10.37 20.77
C LEU A 24 12.98 -11.02 21.82
N GLN A 25 11.66 -10.86 21.73
CA GLN A 25 10.70 -11.55 22.59
C GLN A 25 10.79 -13.07 22.43
N HIS A 26 10.89 -13.57 21.20
CA HIS A 26 10.97 -15.01 20.91
C HIS A 26 12.23 -15.65 21.51
N TYR A 27 13.40 -15.01 21.35
CA TYR A 27 14.68 -15.57 21.79
C TYR A 27 15.05 -15.22 23.24
N TYR A 28 14.45 -14.18 23.82
CA TYR A 28 14.66 -13.77 25.21
C TYR A 28 13.34 -13.70 26.01
N PRO A 29 12.51 -14.78 26.04
CA PRO A 29 11.17 -14.74 26.60
C PRO A 29 11.15 -14.50 28.13
N ASP A 30 12.25 -14.79 28.82
CA ASP A 30 12.37 -14.64 30.28
C ASP A 30 12.70 -13.20 30.72
N ILE A 31 13.01 -12.29 29.79
CA ILE A 31 13.33 -10.90 30.11
C ILE A 31 12.03 -10.10 30.20
N GLY A 32 11.76 -9.54 31.38
CA GLY A 32 10.49 -8.86 31.67
C GLY A 32 10.19 -7.65 30.79
N VAL A 33 11.18 -7.02 30.15
CA VAL A 33 10.99 -5.93 29.16
C VAL A 33 10.14 -6.39 27.97
N PHE A 34 10.20 -7.67 27.59
CA PHE A 34 9.52 -8.22 26.42
C PHE A 34 8.15 -8.85 26.73
N ALA A 35 7.56 -8.51 27.89
CA ALA A 35 6.29 -9.07 28.32
C ALA A 35 5.31 -8.01 28.82
N GLY A 36 4.02 -8.29 28.61
CA GLY A 36 2.91 -7.52 29.17
C GLY A 36 2.73 -6.11 28.57
N PRO A 37 1.92 -5.25 29.23
CA PRO A 37 1.48 -3.97 28.65
C PRO A 37 2.61 -2.97 28.33
N GLY A 38 3.75 -3.07 29.04
CA GLY A 38 4.91 -2.23 28.76
C GLY A 38 5.56 -2.56 27.43
N PHE A 39 5.68 -3.85 27.11
CA PHE A 39 6.17 -4.31 25.82
C PHE A 39 5.21 -3.93 24.68
N GLU A 40 3.90 -4.07 24.89
CA GLU A 40 2.90 -3.65 23.90
C GLU A 40 2.99 -2.15 23.58
N ALA A 41 3.25 -1.31 24.58
CA ALA A 41 3.49 0.12 24.36
C ALA A 41 4.79 0.38 23.59
N LEU A 42 5.84 -0.41 23.85
CA LEU A 42 7.11 -0.33 23.13
C LEU A 42 6.94 -0.75 21.66
N LEU A 43 6.18 -1.83 21.40
CA LEU A 43 5.81 -2.25 20.04
C LEU A 43 5.05 -1.15 19.31
N ASP A 44 4.05 -0.52 19.96
CA ASP A 44 3.30 0.60 19.36
C ASP A 44 4.22 1.79 19.02
N GLU A 45 5.18 2.10 19.89
CA GLU A 45 6.10 3.23 19.71
C GLU A 45 7.12 2.98 18.60
N LEU A 46 7.68 1.76 18.54
CA LEU A 46 8.85 1.45 17.72
C LEU A 46 8.53 0.65 16.46
N SER A 47 7.27 0.26 16.22
CA SER A 47 6.90 -0.66 15.13
C SER A 47 7.48 -0.27 13.77
N ASN A 48 7.57 1.03 13.47
CA ASN A 48 8.03 1.55 12.19
C ASN A 48 9.42 2.20 12.26
N GLU A 49 10.12 2.07 13.39
CA GLU A 49 11.42 2.69 13.58
C GLU A 49 12.56 1.79 13.09
N MET A 50 13.71 2.41 12.83
CA MET A 50 14.93 1.70 12.44
C MET A 50 15.52 0.93 13.64
N PRO A 51 16.29 -0.15 13.41
CA PRO A 51 16.91 -0.94 14.48
C PRO A 51 17.70 -0.09 15.49
N GLU A 52 18.43 0.91 15.04
CA GLU A 52 19.26 1.79 15.88
C GLU A 52 18.41 2.59 16.86
N VAL A 53 17.27 3.14 16.40
CA VAL A 53 16.32 3.85 17.26
C VAL A 53 15.71 2.89 18.28
N CYS A 54 15.43 1.65 17.86
CA CYS A 54 14.94 0.62 18.77
C CYS A 54 15.98 0.26 19.84
N PHE A 55 17.26 0.14 19.47
CA PHE A 55 18.34 -0.11 20.41
C PHE A 55 18.52 1.05 21.40
N GLU A 56 18.53 2.30 20.92
CA GLU A 56 18.61 3.50 21.78
C GLU A 56 17.48 3.52 22.83
N ALA A 57 16.27 3.09 22.47
CA ALA A 57 15.12 2.98 23.38
C ALA A 57 15.21 1.78 24.35
N LEU A 58 15.74 0.64 23.89
CA LEU A 58 15.83 -0.60 24.67
C LEU A 58 16.92 -0.58 25.74
N VAL A 59 18.08 0.03 25.46
CA VAL A 59 19.23 0.05 26.37
C VAL A 59 18.86 0.47 27.80
N PRO A 60 18.19 1.62 28.05
CA PRO A 60 17.84 2.01 29.41
C PRO A 60 16.83 1.08 30.09
N LEU A 61 15.91 0.46 29.32
CA LEU A 61 14.92 -0.48 29.84
C LEU A 61 15.56 -1.80 30.29
N LEU A 62 16.49 -2.32 29.48
CA LEU A 62 17.26 -3.54 29.78
C LEU A 62 18.21 -3.31 30.96
N ALA A 63 18.89 -2.16 31.00
CA ALA A 63 19.78 -1.80 32.11
C ALA A 63 19.02 -1.75 33.44
N GLY A 64 17.78 -1.25 33.44
CA GLY A 64 16.89 -1.23 34.61
C GLY A 64 16.54 -2.62 35.16
N GLN A 65 16.72 -3.68 34.37
CA GLN A 65 16.53 -5.08 34.78
C GLN A 65 17.84 -5.86 34.92
N GLY A 66 19.00 -5.19 34.82
CA GLY A 66 20.31 -5.83 35.01
C GLY A 66 20.86 -6.52 33.77
N TYR A 67 20.46 -6.08 32.57
CA TYR A 67 20.97 -6.59 31.29
C TYR A 67 21.67 -5.49 30.47
N ASP A 68 22.67 -5.90 29.70
CA ASP A 68 23.33 -5.09 28.67
C ASP A 68 22.86 -5.52 27.27
N LEU A 69 22.77 -4.55 26.36
CA LEU A 69 22.59 -4.80 24.93
C LEU A 69 23.91 -4.59 24.19
N TRP A 70 24.36 -5.63 23.51
CA TRP A 70 25.55 -5.64 22.67
C TRP A 70 25.18 -5.82 21.21
N ASN A 71 25.96 -5.25 20.29
CA ASN A 71 25.93 -5.62 18.88
C ASN A 71 27.22 -6.37 18.52
N LEU A 72 27.10 -7.53 17.88
CA LEU A 72 28.22 -8.25 17.30
C LEU A 72 28.40 -7.80 15.85
N ASP A 73 29.16 -6.72 15.66
CA ASP A 73 29.37 -6.14 14.34
C ASP A 73 30.32 -7.01 13.49
N ALA A 74 29.85 -7.47 12.33
CA ALA A 74 30.65 -8.20 11.35
C ALA A 74 31.19 -7.29 10.22
N GLY A 75 30.89 -5.99 10.28
CA GLY A 75 31.01 -5.04 9.20
C GLY A 75 29.81 -5.12 8.25
N GLY A 76 29.19 -3.97 7.96
CA GLY A 76 28.16 -3.82 6.93
C GLY A 76 26.79 -3.39 7.45
N ASP A 77 25.77 -3.81 6.72
CA ASP A 77 24.35 -3.42 6.80
C ASP A 77 23.54 -4.35 7.76
N ASP A 78 24.21 -5.06 8.67
CA ASP A 78 23.65 -6.16 9.48
C ASP A 78 23.84 -5.92 10.99
N TYR A 79 22.80 -6.23 11.76
CA TYR A 79 22.78 -6.17 13.23
C TYR A 79 22.64 -7.56 13.85
N ARG A 80 23.47 -7.81 14.87
CA ARG A 80 23.46 -9.04 15.66
C ARG A 80 23.36 -8.70 17.13
N PRO A 81 22.17 -8.28 17.59
CA PRO A 81 21.97 -7.89 18.97
C PRO A 81 22.08 -9.10 19.89
N VAL A 82 22.79 -8.93 21.00
CA VAL A 82 22.90 -9.93 22.07
C VAL A 82 22.62 -9.26 23.40
N ILE A 83 21.66 -9.82 24.14
CA ILE A 83 21.30 -9.36 25.48
C ILE A 83 22.00 -10.23 26.52
N VAL A 84 22.81 -9.61 27.38
CA VAL A 84 23.67 -10.32 28.33
C VAL A 84 23.43 -9.78 29.73
N PRO A 85 23.30 -10.63 30.77
CA PRO A 85 23.26 -10.14 32.14
C PRO A 85 24.51 -9.32 32.47
N VAL A 86 24.37 -8.18 33.15
CA VAL A 86 25.49 -7.30 33.49
C VAL A 86 26.61 -8.06 34.23
N ALA A 87 26.25 -9.05 35.05
CA ALA A 87 27.19 -9.91 35.77
C ALA A 87 28.11 -10.75 34.84
N GLN A 88 27.71 -10.97 33.59
CA GLN A 88 28.46 -11.74 32.59
C GLN A 88 29.20 -10.85 31.58
N ARG A 89 29.12 -9.52 31.72
CA ARG A 89 29.70 -8.53 30.80
C ARG A 89 31.16 -8.83 30.43
N GLU A 90 32.01 -9.02 31.45
CA GLU A 90 33.44 -9.27 31.22
C GLU A 90 33.69 -10.62 30.54
N ALA A 91 32.91 -11.66 30.90
CA ALA A 91 33.04 -12.98 30.30
C ALA A 91 32.66 -12.95 28.82
N PHE A 92 31.58 -12.24 28.47
CA PHE A 92 31.14 -12.04 27.09
C PHE A 92 32.18 -11.29 26.26
N ALA A 93 32.68 -10.17 26.77
CA ALA A 93 33.71 -9.38 26.07
C ALA A 93 34.99 -10.21 25.81
N ARG A 94 35.46 -10.97 26.80
CA ARG A 94 36.65 -11.85 26.63
C ARG A 94 36.41 -12.98 25.64
N TYR A 95 35.22 -13.57 25.64
CA TYR A 95 34.85 -14.64 24.72
C TYR A 95 34.99 -14.18 23.25
N TRP A 96 34.41 -13.03 22.92
CA TRP A 96 34.45 -12.50 21.56
C TRP A 96 35.80 -11.87 21.16
N GLN A 97 36.57 -11.32 22.11
CA GLN A 97 37.96 -10.93 21.86
C GLN A 97 38.87 -12.11 21.52
N GLY A 98 38.57 -13.30 22.05
CA GLY A 98 39.36 -14.52 21.87
C GLY A 98 39.03 -15.33 20.59
N GLN A 99 37.89 -15.05 19.94
CA GLN A 99 37.48 -15.77 18.73
C GLN A 99 38.32 -15.37 17.50
N ARG A 100 38.86 -16.37 16.80
CA ARG A 100 39.66 -16.20 15.57
C ARG A 100 39.03 -16.85 14.33
N GLY A 101 37.77 -17.30 14.42
CA GLY A 101 37.04 -17.90 13.30
C GLY A 101 36.52 -16.83 12.34
N GLU A 102 36.21 -17.25 11.10
CA GLU A 102 35.46 -16.43 10.14
C GLU A 102 33.97 -16.80 10.19
N PRO A 103 33.05 -15.82 10.15
CA PRO A 103 33.28 -14.38 10.13
C PRO A 103 33.77 -13.82 11.48
N ARG A 104 34.61 -12.78 11.42
CA ARG A 104 35.18 -12.14 12.62
C ARG A 104 34.22 -11.08 13.15
N PHE A 105 33.60 -11.36 14.29
CA PHE A 105 32.73 -10.39 14.97
C PHE A 105 33.51 -9.46 15.89
N THR A 106 33.05 -8.21 15.96
CA THR A 106 33.51 -7.19 16.91
C THR A 106 32.36 -6.88 17.87
N ALA A 107 32.51 -7.32 19.12
CA ALA A 107 31.52 -7.04 20.15
C ALA A 107 31.61 -5.58 20.60
N SER A 108 30.51 -4.84 20.38
CA SER A 108 30.38 -3.44 20.79
C SER A 108 29.20 -3.30 21.75
N LEU A 109 29.44 -2.76 22.95
CA LEU A 109 28.38 -2.44 23.88
C LEU A 109 27.62 -1.22 23.33
N ILE A 110 26.29 -1.31 23.26
CA ILE A 110 25.47 -0.15 22.89
C ILE A 110 25.28 0.67 24.17
N GLU A 111 25.97 1.79 24.26
CA GLU A 111 25.90 2.67 25.41
C GLU A 111 24.54 3.39 25.49
N PRO A 112 24.02 3.65 26.70
CA PRO A 112 22.83 4.47 26.84
C PRO A 112 23.09 5.84 26.20
N PRO A 113 22.14 6.37 25.41
CA PRO A 113 22.32 7.69 24.82
C PRO A 113 22.59 8.73 25.92
N GLU A 114 23.52 9.66 25.67
CA GLU A 114 23.68 10.82 26.55
C GLU A 114 22.31 11.51 26.69
N PRO A 115 21.91 11.91 27.91
CA PRO A 115 20.60 12.52 28.11
C PRO A 115 20.52 13.81 27.29
N ALA A 116 19.89 13.73 26.12
CA ALA A 116 19.53 14.90 25.37
C ALA A 116 18.61 15.74 26.28
N ALA A 117 18.85 17.05 26.32
CA ALA A 117 17.90 18.00 26.89
C ALA A 117 16.65 18.01 26.01
N VAL A 118 15.83 16.96 26.13
CA VAL A 118 14.51 16.92 25.55
C VAL A 118 13.70 17.88 26.41
N GLU A 119 13.51 19.11 25.92
CA GLU A 119 12.39 19.92 26.36
C GLU A 119 11.15 19.05 26.17
N ARG A 120 10.64 18.49 27.27
CA ARG A 120 9.35 17.81 27.31
C ARG A 120 8.34 18.86 26.92
N LYS A 121 8.02 18.93 25.62
CA LYS A 121 6.84 19.64 25.15
C LYS A 121 5.68 19.15 26.01
N PRO A 122 4.86 20.06 26.58
CA PRO A 122 3.78 19.68 27.46
C PRO A 122 2.96 18.60 26.76
N ALA A 123 2.68 17.51 27.48
CA ALA A 123 1.87 16.42 26.99
C ALA A 123 0.57 17.04 26.46
N LYS A 124 0.40 17.01 25.13
CA LYS A 124 -0.85 17.40 24.51
C LYS A 124 -1.97 16.60 25.19
N PRO A 125 -3.14 17.20 25.42
CA PRO A 125 -4.23 16.53 26.12
C PRO A 125 -4.45 15.14 25.52
N LYS A 126 -4.64 14.14 26.38
CA LYS A 126 -4.95 12.76 25.96
C LYS A 126 -6.14 12.84 24.99
N ARG A 127 -5.85 12.78 23.69
CA ARG A 127 -6.88 12.56 22.67
C ARG A 127 -7.55 11.24 23.04
N SER A 128 -8.87 11.22 22.91
CA SER A 128 -9.67 10.01 22.98
C SER A 128 -8.94 8.88 22.26
N LYS A 129 -8.70 7.75 22.95
CA LYS A 129 -8.12 6.54 22.36
C LYS A 129 -9.23 5.89 21.53
N VAL A 130 -9.58 6.51 20.41
CA VAL A 130 -10.50 5.92 19.44
C VAL A 130 -9.95 4.56 19.06
N LYS A 131 -10.78 3.52 19.19
CA LYS A 131 -10.44 2.19 18.73
C LYS A 131 -10.58 2.20 17.22
N TRP A 132 -9.46 2.41 16.52
CA TRP A 132 -9.43 2.54 15.06
C TRP A 132 -9.78 1.27 14.31
N LEU A 133 -9.47 0.10 14.85
CA LEU A 133 -9.83 -1.19 14.28
C LEU A 133 -10.96 -1.80 15.12
N GLN A 134 -12.19 -1.67 14.66
CA GLN A 134 -13.40 -2.18 15.29
C GLN A 134 -13.86 -3.42 14.54
N GLU A 135 -14.57 -4.32 15.25
CA GLU A 135 -15.18 -5.52 14.65
C GLU A 135 -14.21 -6.20 13.67
N VAL A 136 -13.18 -6.89 14.18
CA VAL A 136 -12.18 -7.52 13.33
C VAL A 136 -12.69 -8.88 12.85
N HIS A 137 -12.50 -9.17 11.56
CA HIS A 137 -12.72 -10.47 10.97
C HIS A 137 -11.37 -11.02 10.50
N ASP A 138 -10.88 -12.04 11.22
CA ASP A 138 -9.62 -12.71 10.93
C ASP A 138 -9.79 -13.78 9.85
N TYR A 139 -8.84 -13.85 8.92
CA TYR A 139 -8.76 -14.88 7.90
C TYR A 139 -7.90 -16.06 8.37
N PRO A 140 -8.21 -17.30 7.95
CA PRO A 140 -7.40 -18.47 8.28
C PRO A 140 -6.03 -18.45 7.58
N GLY A 141 -5.89 -17.69 6.48
CA GLY A 141 -4.70 -17.58 5.65
C GLY A 141 -4.42 -16.14 5.21
N ALA A 142 -3.41 -15.96 4.36
CA ALA A 142 -3.04 -14.66 3.83
C ALA A 142 -3.99 -14.22 2.70
N THR A 143 -4.83 -13.24 2.98
CA THR A 143 -5.84 -12.71 2.07
C THR A 143 -5.40 -11.35 1.52
N TYR A 144 -4.84 -11.36 0.30
CA TYR A 144 -4.33 -10.15 -0.33
C TYR A 144 -5.41 -9.41 -1.10
N VAL A 145 -5.95 -8.34 -0.52
CA VAL A 145 -6.87 -7.44 -1.21
C VAL A 145 -6.10 -6.22 -1.76
N HIS A 146 -6.08 -6.08 -3.09
CA HIS A 146 -5.45 -4.96 -3.80
C HIS A 146 -6.45 -4.34 -4.80
N GLU A 147 -5.98 -3.40 -5.62
CA GLU A 147 -6.84 -2.62 -6.52
C GLU A 147 -7.31 -3.44 -7.74
N TYR A 148 -6.49 -4.36 -8.24
CA TYR A 148 -6.84 -5.18 -9.41
C TYR A 148 -7.80 -6.35 -9.13
N ASN A 149 -7.92 -6.80 -7.88
CA ASN A 149 -8.80 -7.93 -7.53
C ASN A 149 -10.02 -7.51 -6.69
N TYR A 150 -10.26 -6.21 -6.49
CA TYR A 150 -11.37 -5.69 -5.71
C TYR A 150 -12.28 -4.79 -6.53
N HIS A 151 -13.57 -5.11 -6.56
CA HIS A 151 -14.57 -4.42 -7.38
C HIS A 151 -15.88 -4.30 -6.60
N ASN A 152 -16.37 -3.08 -6.38
CA ASN A 152 -17.66 -2.77 -5.75
C ASN A 152 -17.96 -3.55 -4.44
N GLY A 153 -16.99 -3.66 -3.55
CA GLY A 153 -17.17 -4.39 -2.29
C GLY A 153 -16.93 -5.90 -2.39
N TRP A 154 -16.50 -6.41 -3.55
CA TRP A 154 -16.15 -7.81 -3.74
C TRP A 154 -14.66 -7.96 -4.00
N ALA A 155 -14.04 -9.03 -3.55
CA ALA A 155 -12.67 -9.37 -3.97
C ALA A 155 -12.52 -10.85 -4.34
N ALA A 156 -11.66 -11.14 -5.31
CA ALA A 156 -11.25 -12.51 -5.61
C ALA A 156 -9.90 -12.83 -4.98
N ILE A 157 -9.85 -13.96 -4.28
CA ILE A 157 -8.70 -14.45 -3.54
C ILE A 157 -8.37 -15.85 -4.02
N THR A 158 -7.13 -16.07 -4.44
CA THR A 158 -6.65 -17.38 -4.87
C THR A 158 -5.73 -17.95 -3.80
N GLU A 159 -6.00 -19.18 -3.40
CA GLU A 159 -5.22 -19.89 -2.38
C GLU A 159 -4.76 -21.23 -2.94
N GLN A 160 -3.54 -21.65 -2.62
CA GLN A 160 -3.04 -22.95 -3.03
C GLN A 160 -3.45 -24.00 -2.00
N ASP A 161 -4.18 -25.03 -2.43
CA ASP A 161 -4.58 -26.17 -1.61
C ASP A 161 -4.08 -27.48 -2.25
N GLU A 162 -3.13 -28.13 -1.57
CA GLU A 162 -2.42 -29.31 -2.06
C GLU A 162 -1.91 -29.14 -3.51
N ASP A 163 -2.58 -29.78 -4.48
CA ASP A 163 -2.24 -29.82 -5.90
C ASP A 163 -3.12 -28.90 -6.79
N GLN A 164 -4.06 -28.15 -6.20
CA GLN A 164 -5.00 -27.28 -6.92
C GLN A 164 -5.01 -25.85 -6.34
N TRP A 165 -5.24 -24.85 -7.18
CA TRP A 165 -5.57 -23.52 -6.67
C TRP A 165 -7.08 -23.38 -6.48
N LEU A 166 -7.49 -22.94 -5.29
CA LEU A 166 -8.84 -22.50 -5.01
C LEU A 166 -9.02 -21.04 -5.44
N CYS A 167 -10.27 -20.64 -5.66
CA CYS A 167 -10.62 -19.25 -5.93
C CYS A 167 -11.88 -18.90 -5.14
N PHE A 168 -11.75 -17.96 -4.21
CA PHE A 168 -12.85 -17.46 -3.40
C PHE A 168 -13.27 -16.06 -3.86
N LEU A 169 -14.57 -15.85 -4.02
CA LEU A 169 -15.17 -14.53 -4.16
C LEU A 169 -15.69 -14.09 -2.78
N ILE A 170 -15.05 -13.08 -2.19
CA ILE A 170 -15.39 -12.55 -0.88
C ILE A 170 -16.29 -11.31 -1.03
N ASP A 171 -17.46 -11.33 -0.38
CA ASP A 171 -18.40 -10.24 -0.27
C ASP A 171 -18.15 -9.38 0.97
N TYR A 172 -17.57 -8.20 0.77
CA TYR A 172 -17.41 -7.20 1.81
C TYR A 172 -18.60 -6.25 1.91
N ASN A 173 -19.72 -6.44 1.19
CA ASN A 173 -20.89 -5.58 1.32
C ASN A 173 -21.73 -5.89 2.58
N GLN A 174 -21.50 -7.05 3.19
CA GLN A 174 -22.09 -7.45 4.46
C GLN A 174 -21.02 -7.67 5.53
N TRP A 175 -21.46 -7.81 6.78
CA TRP A 175 -20.56 -8.05 7.90
C TRP A 175 -21.06 -9.15 8.82
N PRO A 176 -20.21 -10.15 9.17
CA PRO A 176 -18.86 -10.37 8.64
C PRO A 176 -18.87 -10.62 7.12
N PRO A 177 -17.72 -10.47 6.42
CA PRO A 177 -17.62 -10.81 5.01
C PRO A 177 -18.08 -12.24 4.74
N ALA A 178 -18.74 -12.47 3.61
CA ALA A 178 -19.15 -13.81 3.20
C ALA A 178 -18.26 -14.32 2.08
N GLU A 179 -17.91 -15.60 2.11
CA GLU A 179 -17.02 -16.23 1.14
C GLU A 179 -17.80 -17.20 0.26
N GLN A 180 -17.48 -17.21 -1.02
CA GLN A 180 -18.04 -18.15 -1.98
C GLN A 180 -16.90 -18.82 -2.75
N ASP A 181 -16.84 -20.15 -2.68
CA ASP A 181 -15.94 -20.94 -3.51
C ASP A 181 -16.44 -20.91 -4.97
N MET A 182 -15.59 -20.40 -5.85
CA MET A 182 -15.88 -20.26 -7.27
C MET A 182 -15.73 -21.56 -8.05
N LEU A 183 -15.17 -22.61 -7.43
CA LEU A 183 -14.94 -23.91 -8.05
C LEU A 183 -15.95 -24.97 -7.62
N GLU A 184 -16.64 -24.78 -6.47
CA GLU A 184 -17.54 -25.77 -5.86
C GLU A 184 -18.60 -26.34 -6.82
N HIS A 185 -19.11 -25.52 -7.74
CA HIS A 185 -20.17 -25.89 -8.68
C HIS A 185 -19.68 -26.03 -10.14
N ARG A 186 -18.37 -26.07 -10.36
CA ARG A 186 -17.77 -26.17 -11.69
C ARG A 186 -17.45 -27.61 -12.05
N ALA A 187 -17.91 -28.04 -13.23
CA ALA A 187 -17.63 -29.38 -13.78
C ALA A 187 -16.60 -29.34 -14.94
N ASP A 188 -16.09 -28.16 -15.28
CA ASP A 188 -15.20 -27.92 -16.43
C ASP A 188 -13.71 -28.03 -16.09
N GLY A 189 -13.38 -28.40 -14.84
CA GLY A 189 -12.00 -28.66 -14.39
C GLY A 189 -11.10 -27.42 -14.40
N VAL A 190 -11.66 -26.22 -14.26
CA VAL A 190 -10.86 -25.00 -14.15
C VAL A 190 -10.07 -24.98 -12.85
N ASP A 191 -8.83 -24.47 -12.92
CA ASP A 191 -8.01 -24.20 -11.75
C ASP A 191 -8.21 -22.75 -11.29
N GLY A 192 -8.19 -22.50 -9.98
CA GLY A 192 -8.42 -21.17 -9.41
C GLY A 192 -7.41 -20.12 -9.89
N ALA A 193 -6.17 -20.52 -10.20
CA ALA A 193 -5.14 -19.61 -10.71
C ALA A 193 -5.39 -19.19 -12.18
N ASP A 194 -6.36 -19.79 -12.86
CA ASP A 194 -6.78 -19.38 -14.19
C ASP A 194 -7.88 -18.31 -14.16
N LEU A 195 -8.45 -17.99 -12.99
CA LEU A 195 -9.56 -17.05 -12.84
C LEU A 195 -9.07 -15.70 -12.31
N GLN A 196 -9.47 -14.63 -12.98
CA GLN A 196 -9.23 -13.25 -12.56
C GLN A 196 -10.55 -12.49 -12.53
N LEU A 197 -10.87 -11.87 -11.40
CA LEU A 197 -12.06 -11.04 -11.27
C LEU A 197 -11.88 -9.73 -12.03
N VAL A 198 -12.83 -9.41 -12.89
CA VAL A 198 -12.83 -8.20 -13.73
C VAL A 198 -13.80 -7.16 -13.18
N ASP A 199 -14.97 -7.60 -12.73
CA ASP A 199 -15.98 -6.75 -12.08
C ASP A 199 -16.96 -7.63 -11.29
N ALA A 200 -17.62 -7.06 -10.28
CA ALA A 200 -18.65 -7.75 -9.52
C ALA A 200 -19.66 -6.77 -8.94
N ASP A 201 -20.90 -7.22 -8.82
CA ASP A 201 -21.98 -6.54 -8.12
C ASP A 201 -22.89 -7.57 -7.42
N ALA A 202 -23.95 -7.09 -6.77
CA ALA A 202 -24.89 -7.95 -6.03
C ALA A 202 -25.68 -8.97 -6.91
N ARG A 203 -25.62 -8.85 -8.24
CA ARG A 203 -26.36 -9.71 -9.19
C ARG A 203 -25.43 -10.63 -9.99
N ARG A 204 -24.22 -10.17 -10.30
CA ARG A 204 -23.30 -10.90 -11.19
C ARG A 204 -21.84 -10.65 -10.83
N SER A 205 -21.00 -11.58 -11.25
CA SER A 205 -19.56 -11.36 -11.36
C SER A 205 -19.07 -11.64 -12.78
N LEU A 206 -18.08 -10.88 -13.21
CA LEU A 206 -17.44 -10.97 -14.52
C LEU A 206 -15.99 -11.38 -14.29
N TRP A 207 -15.58 -12.40 -15.02
CA TRP A 207 -14.28 -13.04 -14.86
C TRP A 207 -13.56 -13.12 -16.19
N LYS A 208 -12.24 -13.05 -16.12
CA LYS A 208 -11.31 -13.38 -17.18
C LYS A 208 -10.69 -14.72 -16.82
N ARG A 209 -10.87 -15.70 -17.69
CA ARG A 209 -10.40 -17.08 -17.53
C ARG A 209 -9.30 -17.39 -18.52
N ARG A 210 -8.18 -17.92 -18.06
CA ARG A 210 -7.17 -18.54 -18.95
C ARG A 210 -7.70 -19.87 -19.47
N VAL A 211 -7.74 -20.02 -20.79
CA VAL A 211 -8.25 -21.23 -21.48
C VAL A 211 -7.18 -21.99 -22.25
N ILE A 212 -6.06 -21.33 -22.57
CA ILE A 212 -4.86 -21.96 -23.13
C ILE A 212 -3.67 -21.47 -22.33
N ARG A 213 -2.88 -22.40 -21.78
CA ARG A 213 -1.56 -22.14 -21.23
C ARG A 213 -0.53 -22.39 -22.33
N GLY A 214 0.12 -21.33 -22.77
CA GLY A 214 1.20 -21.42 -23.75
C GLY A 214 2.55 -21.70 -23.10
N ASP A 215 3.57 -21.96 -23.92
CA ASP A 215 4.96 -22.12 -23.45
C ASP A 215 5.53 -20.80 -22.89
N TYR A 216 4.99 -19.67 -23.36
CA TYR A 216 5.28 -18.31 -22.90
C TYR A 216 3.97 -17.56 -22.57
N SER A 217 4.04 -16.51 -21.74
CA SER A 217 2.86 -15.71 -21.39
C SER A 217 2.17 -15.08 -22.61
N ALA A 218 2.93 -14.74 -23.65
CA ALA A 218 2.39 -14.22 -24.91
C ALA A 218 1.53 -15.25 -25.68
N ASP A 219 1.70 -16.54 -25.40
CA ASP A 219 0.96 -17.64 -26.00
C ASP A 219 -0.29 -18.03 -25.21
N GLU A 220 -0.46 -17.47 -24.00
CA GLU A 220 -1.66 -17.66 -23.20
C GLU A 220 -2.89 -17.05 -23.88
N ARG A 221 -4.03 -17.73 -23.73
CA ARG A 221 -5.30 -17.26 -24.28
C ARG A 221 -6.36 -17.22 -23.22
N TYR A 222 -7.18 -16.18 -23.29
CA TYR A 222 -8.20 -15.86 -22.30
C TYR A 222 -9.58 -15.75 -22.93
N GLN A 223 -10.60 -16.07 -22.14
CA GLN A 223 -12.00 -15.82 -22.42
C GLN A 223 -12.63 -15.11 -21.24
N TYR A 224 -13.69 -14.35 -21.49
CA TYR A 224 -14.48 -13.76 -20.42
C TYR A 224 -15.69 -14.63 -20.12
N GLU A 225 -16.09 -14.68 -18.87
CA GLU A 225 -17.29 -15.38 -18.41
C GLU A 225 -18.05 -14.54 -17.40
N ILE A 226 -19.37 -14.58 -17.47
CA ILE A 226 -20.28 -13.98 -16.48
C ILE A 226 -20.86 -15.09 -15.63
N ARG A 227 -20.88 -14.86 -14.32
CA ARG A 227 -21.58 -15.70 -13.36
C ARG A 227 -22.78 -14.96 -12.77
N GLN A 228 -23.93 -15.63 -12.72
CA GLN A 228 -25.17 -15.16 -12.09
C GLN A 228 -25.77 -16.30 -11.26
N GLY A 229 -25.75 -16.17 -9.93
CA GLY A 229 -25.99 -17.32 -9.06
C GLY A 229 -24.99 -18.43 -9.39
N ASP A 230 -25.48 -19.64 -9.66
CA ASP A 230 -24.64 -20.79 -10.01
C ASP A 230 -24.41 -20.96 -11.51
N GLU A 231 -25.08 -20.15 -12.35
CA GLU A 231 -24.94 -20.21 -13.80
C GLU A 231 -23.70 -19.45 -14.25
N ILE A 232 -22.85 -20.10 -15.06
CA ILE A 232 -21.69 -19.51 -15.72
C ILE A 232 -21.91 -19.53 -17.22
N ALA A 233 -21.77 -18.39 -17.87
CA ALA A 233 -21.92 -18.23 -19.31
C ALA A 233 -20.73 -17.49 -19.92
N ALA A 234 -20.35 -17.85 -21.15
CA ALA A 234 -19.35 -17.10 -21.89
C ALA A 234 -19.80 -15.65 -22.13
N PHE A 235 -18.86 -14.72 -22.01
CA PHE A 235 -19.03 -13.31 -22.35
C PHE A 235 -18.11 -12.94 -23.50
N GLY A 236 -18.66 -12.24 -24.49
CA GLY A 236 -17.95 -11.85 -25.69
C GLY A 236 -18.36 -12.65 -26.92
N PRO A 237 -17.85 -12.25 -28.10
CA PRO A 237 -18.17 -12.91 -29.36
C PRO A 237 -17.80 -14.40 -29.31
N ALA A 238 -18.69 -15.24 -29.82
CA ALA A 238 -18.54 -16.69 -29.79
C ALA A 238 -17.22 -17.15 -30.45
N GLY A 239 -16.47 -18.01 -29.75
CA GLY A 239 -15.23 -18.61 -30.24
C GLY A 239 -14.02 -17.67 -30.25
N VAL A 240 -14.16 -16.43 -29.78
CA VAL A 240 -13.03 -15.52 -29.66
C VAL A 240 -12.23 -15.85 -28.40
N GLN A 241 -10.91 -15.73 -28.53
CA GLN A 241 -9.95 -15.85 -27.45
C GLN A 241 -8.97 -14.69 -27.57
N TRP A 242 -8.66 -14.05 -26.45
CA TRP A 242 -7.80 -12.87 -26.41
C TRP A 242 -6.42 -13.21 -25.84
N PRO A 243 -5.37 -12.45 -26.20
CA PRO A 243 -4.10 -12.50 -25.48
C PRO A 243 -4.29 -11.96 -24.05
N GLU A 244 -3.23 -12.04 -23.24
CA GLU A 244 -3.22 -11.34 -21.96
C GLU A 244 -3.28 -9.82 -22.18
N PHE A 245 -4.31 -9.21 -21.62
CA PHE A 245 -4.42 -7.76 -21.50
C PHE A 245 -3.82 -7.27 -20.20
N GLU A 246 -3.44 -6.00 -20.17
CA GLU A 246 -2.86 -5.39 -18.98
C GLU A 246 -3.92 -4.96 -17.99
N GLN A 247 -3.70 -5.32 -16.72
CA GLN A 247 -4.53 -4.85 -15.62
C GLN A 247 -4.34 -3.35 -15.35
N PRO A 248 -5.35 -2.67 -14.81
CA PRO A 248 -6.72 -3.15 -14.60
C PRO A 248 -7.56 -3.18 -15.87
N SER A 249 -8.44 -4.19 -15.98
CA SER A 249 -9.59 -4.15 -16.88
C SER A 249 -10.56 -3.06 -16.44
N VAL A 250 -11.12 -2.29 -17.38
CA VAL A 250 -12.08 -1.23 -17.06
C VAL A 250 -13.48 -1.65 -17.52
N VAL A 251 -14.44 -1.67 -16.61
CA VAL A 251 -15.84 -2.00 -16.93
C VAL A 251 -16.72 -0.75 -16.85
N VAL A 252 -17.47 -0.47 -17.92
CA VAL A 252 -18.49 0.59 -17.94
C VAL A 252 -19.81 -0.01 -18.40
N GLY A 253 -20.74 -0.15 -17.45
CA GLY A 253 -22.01 -0.83 -17.70
C GLY A 253 -21.79 -2.31 -18.02
N SER A 254 -22.14 -2.74 -19.22
CA SER A 254 -22.00 -4.13 -19.69
C SER A 254 -20.80 -4.34 -20.62
N GLU A 255 -19.91 -3.36 -20.74
CA GLU A 255 -18.79 -3.37 -21.68
C GLU A 255 -17.46 -3.40 -20.94
N ILE A 256 -16.50 -4.15 -21.48
CA ILE A 256 -15.14 -4.25 -20.98
C ILE A 256 -14.23 -3.45 -21.90
N PHE A 257 -13.35 -2.68 -21.31
CA PHE A 257 -12.31 -1.93 -22.00
C PHE A 257 -10.95 -2.43 -21.55
N GLU A 258 -10.17 -2.87 -22.53
CA GLU A 258 -8.92 -3.58 -22.30
C GLU A 258 -7.75 -2.88 -22.98
N ARG A 259 -6.59 -2.93 -22.34
CA ARG A 259 -5.36 -2.34 -22.84
C ARG A 259 -4.41 -3.43 -23.34
N GLN A 260 -3.90 -3.24 -24.55
CA GLN A 260 -2.90 -4.12 -25.15
C GLN A 260 -1.69 -3.31 -25.61
N ARG A 261 -0.53 -3.48 -24.96
CA ARG A 261 0.77 -3.04 -25.52
C ARG A 261 1.29 -4.02 -26.55
N ILE A 262 1.76 -3.46 -27.66
CA ILE A 262 2.41 -4.16 -28.77
C ILE A 262 3.78 -3.53 -28.94
N TYR A 263 4.83 -4.34 -28.98
CA TYR A 263 6.22 -3.86 -29.07
C TYR A 263 6.82 -3.95 -30.48
N GLU A 264 6.26 -4.80 -31.35
CA GLU A 264 6.73 -5.01 -32.71
C GLU A 264 5.58 -4.95 -33.73
N PRO A 265 5.79 -4.38 -34.93
CA PRO A 265 7.03 -3.76 -35.43
C PRO A 265 7.30 -2.36 -34.84
N GLU A 266 6.31 -1.73 -34.21
CA GLU A 266 6.43 -0.44 -33.53
C GLU A 266 5.72 -0.50 -32.17
N HIS A 267 6.17 0.31 -31.21
CA HIS A 267 5.53 0.39 -29.90
C HIS A 267 4.17 1.10 -30.02
N LEU A 268 3.10 0.36 -29.76
CA LEU A 268 1.72 0.82 -29.87
C LEU A 268 0.88 0.28 -28.71
N THR A 269 0.03 1.12 -28.13
CA THR A 269 -1.03 0.69 -27.21
C THR A 269 -2.37 0.74 -27.93
N ARG A 270 -3.10 -0.39 -27.89
CA ARG A 270 -4.49 -0.49 -28.35
C ARG A 270 -5.45 -0.48 -27.17
N ILE A 271 -6.56 0.22 -27.33
CA ILE A 271 -7.71 0.15 -26.43
C ILE A 271 -8.80 -0.65 -27.13
N TRP A 272 -9.11 -1.81 -26.57
CA TRP A 272 -10.18 -2.68 -27.01
C TRP A 272 -11.48 -2.34 -26.30
N ARG A 273 -12.59 -2.48 -27.00
CA ARG A 273 -13.93 -2.53 -26.45
C ARG A 273 -14.50 -3.92 -26.71
N ILE A 274 -14.89 -4.61 -25.66
CA ILE A 274 -15.48 -5.94 -25.70
C ILE A 274 -16.90 -5.84 -25.14
N THR A 275 -17.87 -6.23 -25.98
CA THR A 275 -19.29 -6.33 -25.62
C THR A 275 -19.69 -7.80 -25.58
N ALA A 276 -20.96 -8.10 -25.34
CA ALA A 276 -21.44 -9.49 -25.35
C ALA A 276 -21.35 -10.15 -26.73
N ASP A 277 -21.36 -9.37 -27.82
CA ASP A 277 -21.50 -9.85 -29.20
C ASP A 277 -20.38 -9.37 -30.14
N SER A 278 -19.62 -8.34 -29.78
CA SER A 278 -18.55 -7.77 -30.59
C SER A 278 -17.27 -7.47 -29.80
N SER A 279 -16.15 -7.38 -30.51
CA SER A 279 -14.89 -6.88 -29.97
C SER A 279 -14.20 -6.05 -31.04
N GLU A 280 -13.80 -4.83 -30.69
CA GLU A 280 -13.19 -3.88 -31.62
C GLU A 280 -12.09 -3.05 -30.96
N VAL A 281 -11.13 -2.56 -31.75
CA VAL A 281 -10.15 -1.57 -31.30
C VAL A 281 -10.75 -0.18 -31.51
N ILE A 282 -10.93 0.57 -30.43
CA ILE A 282 -11.58 1.90 -30.46
C ILE A 282 -10.57 3.05 -30.44
N PHE A 283 -9.33 2.79 -30.07
CA PHE A 283 -8.27 3.80 -30.01
C PHE A 283 -6.88 3.16 -30.05
N GLU A 284 -5.92 3.84 -30.68
CA GLU A 284 -4.53 3.42 -30.76
C GLU A 284 -3.60 4.63 -30.59
N TYR A 285 -2.51 4.46 -29.85
CA TYR A 285 -1.50 5.51 -29.68
C TYR A 285 -0.11 4.94 -29.40
N ALA A 286 0.93 5.62 -29.89
CA ALA A 286 2.33 5.19 -29.79
C ALA A 286 3.00 5.53 -28.45
N ASP A 287 2.31 5.26 -27.34
CA ASP A 287 2.81 5.34 -25.95
C ASP A 287 1.89 4.52 -25.04
N GLU A 288 2.29 4.27 -23.79
CA GLU A 288 1.42 3.69 -22.79
C GLU A 288 0.23 4.63 -22.48
N LEU A 289 -0.95 4.05 -22.35
CA LEU A 289 -2.21 4.75 -22.06
C LEU A 289 -2.81 4.28 -20.74
N THR A 290 -3.46 5.18 -20.02
CA THR A 290 -4.35 4.87 -18.89
C THR A 290 -5.79 5.16 -19.28
N ILE A 291 -6.70 4.25 -18.93
CA ILE A 291 -8.14 4.37 -19.19
C ILE A 291 -8.81 4.81 -17.89
N LEU A 292 -9.65 5.85 -17.95
CA LEU A 292 -10.46 6.30 -16.82
C LEU A 292 -11.93 6.45 -17.25
N PRO A 293 -12.88 5.75 -16.60
CA PRO A 293 -14.30 6.07 -16.73
C PRO A 293 -14.60 7.49 -16.24
N ILE A 294 -15.22 8.31 -17.10
CA ILE A 294 -15.56 9.72 -16.78
C ILE A 294 -17.07 9.95 -16.92
N GLY A 295 -17.83 9.07 -16.25
CA GLY A 295 -19.29 9.04 -16.28
C GLY A 295 -19.86 8.05 -17.27
N PRO A 296 -21.20 8.00 -17.41
CA PRO A 296 -21.86 7.05 -18.28
C PRO A 296 -21.39 7.22 -19.72
N ARG A 297 -21.06 6.11 -20.39
CA ARG A 297 -20.78 6.08 -21.83
C ARG A 297 -19.54 6.89 -22.27
N ARG A 298 -18.69 7.32 -21.34
CA ARG A 298 -17.51 8.16 -21.63
C ARG A 298 -16.25 7.62 -20.99
N LEU A 299 -15.15 7.67 -21.75
CA LEU A 299 -13.82 7.29 -21.29
C LEU A 299 -12.83 8.42 -21.55
N LEU A 300 -11.90 8.60 -20.62
CA LEU A 300 -10.73 9.44 -20.80
C LEU A 300 -9.53 8.54 -21.00
N PHE A 301 -8.87 8.67 -22.15
CA PHE A 301 -7.59 8.04 -22.43
C PHE A 301 -6.49 9.04 -22.14
N MET A 302 -5.57 8.69 -21.25
CA MET A 302 -4.48 9.58 -20.82
C MET A 302 -3.15 8.96 -21.20
N GLN A 303 -2.27 9.77 -21.78
CA GLN A 303 -0.90 9.39 -22.02
C GLN A 303 -0.18 9.18 -20.67
N HIS A 304 0.50 8.04 -20.51
CA HIS A 304 1.20 7.70 -19.27
C HIS A 304 2.40 8.63 -19.04
N ASN A 305 3.26 8.76 -20.06
CA ASN A 305 4.53 9.52 -20.02
C ASN A 305 4.45 10.88 -20.71
N GLY A 306 3.27 11.52 -20.71
CA GLY A 306 3.14 12.82 -21.35
C GLY A 306 1.81 13.51 -21.06
N PRO A 307 1.59 14.68 -21.69
CA PRO A 307 0.47 15.55 -21.34
C PRO A 307 -0.78 15.29 -22.18
N LYS A 308 -0.76 14.42 -23.20
CA LYS A 308 -1.91 14.26 -24.10
C LYS A 308 -3.00 13.42 -23.47
N CYS A 309 -4.26 13.79 -23.72
CA CYS A 309 -5.40 12.95 -23.41
C CYS A 309 -6.51 13.10 -24.45
N TRP A 310 -7.43 12.14 -24.46
CA TRP A 310 -8.53 12.05 -25.41
C TRP A 310 -9.80 11.63 -24.69
N VAL A 311 -10.93 12.18 -25.12
CA VAL A 311 -12.26 11.78 -24.64
C VAL A 311 -12.91 10.92 -25.71
N TRP A 312 -13.23 9.69 -25.35
CA TRP A 312 -14.04 8.80 -26.17
C TRP A 312 -15.46 8.75 -25.64
N ASN A 313 -16.43 8.73 -26.55
CA ASN A 313 -17.84 8.61 -26.22
C ASN A 313 -18.42 7.39 -26.95
N GLN A 314 -19.26 6.64 -26.25
CA GLN A 314 -20.01 5.51 -26.81
C GLN A 314 -21.13 5.98 -27.75
N ASP A 315 -21.46 7.27 -27.79
CA ASP A 315 -22.40 7.80 -28.77
C ASP A 315 -21.71 8.06 -30.11
N PRO A 316 -22.41 7.92 -31.26
CA PRO A 316 -21.84 8.22 -32.56
C PRO A 316 -21.19 9.62 -32.58
N PRO A 317 -19.99 9.78 -33.17
CA PRO A 317 -19.37 8.88 -34.14
C PRO A 317 -18.43 7.80 -33.56
N HIS A 318 -18.44 7.56 -32.24
CA HIS A 318 -17.54 6.58 -31.57
C HIS A 318 -16.04 6.88 -31.73
N GLN A 319 -15.68 8.16 -31.88
CA GLN A 319 -14.29 8.59 -32.05
C GLN A 319 -13.75 9.24 -30.78
N ALA A 320 -12.48 8.96 -30.48
CA ALA A 320 -11.74 9.65 -29.44
C ALA A 320 -11.33 11.05 -29.93
N ILE A 321 -11.73 12.09 -29.21
CA ILE A 321 -11.45 13.48 -29.53
C ILE A 321 -10.34 13.98 -28.62
N VAL A 322 -9.35 14.67 -29.19
CA VAL A 322 -8.25 15.28 -28.42
C VAL A 322 -8.80 16.26 -27.39
N ALA A 323 -8.46 16.04 -26.13
CA ALA A 323 -8.79 16.91 -25.01
C ALA A 323 -7.64 17.90 -24.75
N ARG A 324 -7.82 18.77 -23.75
CA ARG A 324 -6.75 19.70 -23.35
C ARG A 324 -5.58 18.96 -22.75
N ALA A 325 -4.38 19.51 -22.93
CA ALA A 325 -3.17 18.93 -22.37
C ALA A 325 -3.23 18.94 -20.84
N MET A 326 -2.88 17.80 -20.23
CA MET A 326 -2.80 17.61 -18.79
C MET A 326 -1.69 18.49 -18.19
N PRO A 327 -1.87 19.04 -16.98
CA PRO A 327 -0.96 20.01 -16.40
C PRO A 327 0.37 19.44 -15.91
N ALA A 328 0.46 18.12 -15.74
CA ALA A 328 1.62 17.45 -15.18
C ALA A 328 1.81 16.03 -15.73
N GLU A 329 3.05 15.59 -15.72
CA GLU A 329 3.44 14.20 -15.92
C GLU A 329 3.15 13.42 -14.62
N GLY A 330 2.35 12.36 -14.75
CA GLY A 330 1.99 11.51 -13.61
C GLY A 330 2.91 10.30 -13.43
N TYR A 331 3.46 9.75 -14.53
CA TYR A 331 4.17 8.47 -14.55
C TYR A 331 3.38 7.41 -13.74
N LYS A 332 4.01 6.77 -12.75
CA LYS A 332 3.36 5.82 -11.82
C LYS A 332 2.10 6.35 -11.11
N LEU A 333 1.96 7.66 -10.90
CA LEU A 333 0.78 8.27 -10.25
C LEU A 333 -0.41 8.42 -11.19
N ARG A 334 -0.24 8.13 -12.49
CA ARG A 334 -1.33 8.20 -13.47
C ARG A 334 -2.47 7.23 -13.13
N ALA A 335 -2.15 6.06 -12.58
CA ALA A 335 -3.13 5.07 -12.13
C ALA A 335 -4.03 5.61 -11.00
N SER A 336 -3.55 6.57 -10.22
CA SER A 336 -4.27 7.19 -9.10
C SER A 336 -5.20 8.35 -9.53
N THR A 337 -5.50 8.48 -10.82
CA THR A 337 -6.38 9.53 -11.33
C THR A 337 -7.83 9.24 -10.95
N ALA A 338 -8.57 10.26 -10.51
CA ALA A 338 -9.97 10.13 -10.15
C ALA A 338 -10.88 11.05 -10.97
N TYR A 339 -12.07 10.57 -11.34
CA TYR A 339 -13.11 11.38 -11.97
C TYR A 339 -13.93 12.14 -10.91
N LEU A 340 -13.90 13.47 -10.95
CA LEU A 340 -14.59 14.33 -9.98
C LEU A 340 -16.02 14.69 -10.41
N GLY A 341 -16.46 14.28 -11.59
CA GLY A 341 -17.75 14.67 -12.15
C GLY A 341 -17.62 15.75 -13.24
N GLY A 342 -18.68 15.90 -14.05
CA GLY A 342 -18.67 16.80 -15.20
C GLY A 342 -17.52 16.48 -16.16
N ASP A 343 -16.64 17.45 -16.37
CA ASP A 343 -15.42 17.31 -17.17
C ASP A 343 -14.14 17.51 -16.33
N GLU A 344 -14.21 17.23 -15.03
CA GLU A 344 -13.12 17.43 -14.08
C GLU A 344 -12.53 16.09 -13.59
N VAL A 345 -11.21 16.04 -13.50
CA VAL A 345 -10.44 14.93 -12.92
C VAL A 345 -9.45 15.44 -11.88
N LEU A 346 -9.12 14.57 -10.93
CA LEU A 346 -8.04 14.76 -9.98
C LEU A 346 -6.81 13.99 -10.45
N LEU A 347 -5.70 14.69 -10.65
CA LEU A 347 -4.41 14.15 -11.06
C LEU A 347 -3.38 14.34 -9.94
N PHE A 348 -2.32 13.53 -9.95
CA PHE A 348 -1.23 13.65 -9.00
C PHE A 348 0.11 13.70 -9.72
N SER A 349 1.05 14.45 -9.15
CA SER A 349 2.44 14.50 -9.61
C SER A 349 3.39 14.67 -8.44
N GLU A 350 4.65 14.29 -8.65
CA GLU A 350 5.71 14.58 -7.68
C GLU A 350 6.26 15.99 -7.90
N GLY A 351 6.64 16.66 -6.82
CA GLY A 351 7.37 17.91 -6.80
C GLY A 351 8.56 17.80 -5.84
N ALA A 352 9.40 18.84 -5.80
CA ALA A 352 10.54 18.90 -4.89
C ALA A 352 10.46 20.14 -4.00
N ARG A 353 10.87 20.00 -2.75
CA ARG A 353 11.04 21.08 -1.78
C ARG A 353 12.41 20.94 -1.10
N GLN A 354 13.02 22.06 -0.73
CA GLN A 354 14.23 22.03 0.08
C GLN A 354 13.92 21.63 1.52
N ASN A 355 14.70 20.71 2.11
CA ASN A 355 14.56 20.39 3.52
C ASN A 355 14.83 21.63 4.40
N LEU A 356 13.99 21.83 5.41
CA LEU A 356 14.03 23.02 6.27
C LEU A 356 15.20 23.01 7.25
N GLU A 357 15.69 21.82 7.63
CA GLU A 357 16.74 21.64 8.64
C GLU A 357 18.14 21.60 8.01
N HIS A 358 18.24 21.19 6.74
CA HIS A 358 19.52 21.09 6.04
C HIS A 358 19.42 21.34 4.52
N SER A 359 20.15 22.36 4.04
CA SER A 359 20.14 22.76 2.62
C SER A 359 20.78 21.75 1.66
N GLY A 360 21.42 20.69 2.17
CA GLY A 360 21.95 19.60 1.36
C GLY A 360 20.92 18.54 0.94
N TYR A 361 19.72 18.55 1.54
CA TYR A 361 18.69 17.52 1.31
C TYR A 361 17.44 18.10 0.65
N GLN A 362 16.90 17.38 -0.33
CA GLN A 362 15.61 17.69 -0.95
C GLN A 362 14.56 16.66 -0.51
N GLU A 363 13.34 17.15 -0.38
CA GLU A 363 12.14 16.42 -0.04
C GLU A 363 11.29 16.24 -1.30
N THR A 364 10.88 15.02 -1.60
CA THR A 364 9.85 14.78 -2.63
C THR A 364 8.48 15.02 -2.01
N VAL A 365 7.71 15.93 -2.58
CA VAL A 365 6.35 16.27 -2.14
C VAL A 365 5.32 15.84 -3.17
N LEU A 366 4.13 15.47 -2.73
CA LEU A 366 3.03 15.12 -3.62
C LEU A 366 2.18 16.36 -3.93
N LEU A 367 1.79 16.52 -5.19
CA LEU A 367 0.93 17.59 -5.68
C LEU A 367 -0.38 16.98 -6.19
N ALA A 368 -1.51 17.54 -5.79
CA ALA A 368 -2.82 17.20 -6.31
C ALA A 368 -3.30 18.30 -7.27
N TRP A 369 -3.81 17.92 -8.43
CA TRP A 369 -4.26 18.84 -9.46
C TRP A 369 -5.73 18.55 -9.79
N ARG A 370 -6.58 19.56 -9.65
CA ARG A 370 -7.89 19.52 -10.28
C ARG A 370 -7.74 20.02 -11.71
N PHE A 371 -8.24 19.25 -12.66
CA PHE A 371 -8.06 19.52 -14.08
C PHE A 371 -9.36 19.32 -14.83
N ASN A 372 -9.81 20.37 -15.52
CA ASN A 372 -10.92 20.26 -16.45
C ASN A 372 -10.38 19.95 -17.86
N PHE A 373 -10.61 18.72 -18.34
CA PHE A 373 -10.00 18.24 -19.59
C PHE A 373 -10.61 18.85 -20.85
N VAL A 374 -11.75 19.55 -20.76
CA VAL A 374 -12.38 20.26 -21.89
C VAL A 374 -11.89 21.71 -21.98
N THR A 375 -11.92 22.44 -20.87
CA THR A 375 -11.59 23.87 -20.81
C THR A 375 -10.10 24.11 -20.59
N GLY A 376 -9.39 23.17 -19.96
CA GLY A 376 -7.99 23.29 -19.59
C GLY A 376 -7.78 24.03 -18.27
N ALA A 377 -8.85 24.39 -17.55
CA ALA A 377 -8.75 25.02 -16.24
C ALA A 377 -8.08 24.07 -15.24
N THR A 378 -7.15 24.61 -14.45
CA THR A 378 -6.36 23.84 -13.48
C THR A 378 -6.22 24.61 -12.18
N THR A 379 -6.24 23.87 -11.07
CA THR A 379 -5.82 24.35 -9.76
C THR A 379 -4.99 23.28 -9.07
N LYS A 380 -4.07 23.66 -8.20
CA LYS A 380 -3.10 22.74 -7.59
C LYS A 380 -3.04 22.90 -6.07
N ALA A 381 -2.94 21.79 -5.37
CA ALA A 381 -2.66 21.74 -3.94
C ALA A 381 -1.35 20.99 -3.65
N LEU A 382 -0.56 21.53 -2.72
CA LEU A 382 0.58 20.84 -2.12
C LEU A 382 0.07 19.95 -0.98
N LEU A 383 0.35 18.64 -1.04
CA LEU A 383 -0.05 17.70 0.00
C LEU A 383 1.01 17.63 1.11
N ASP A 384 1.15 18.73 1.85
CA ASP A 384 2.16 18.81 2.92
C ASP A 384 1.85 17.81 4.05
N GLY A 385 2.83 16.94 4.33
CA GLY A 385 2.70 15.83 5.27
C GLY A 385 2.08 14.55 4.71
N PHE A 386 1.76 14.48 3.41
CA PHE A 386 1.39 13.22 2.77
C PHE A 386 2.66 12.43 2.40
N GLY A 387 2.77 11.20 2.90
CA GLY A 387 3.95 10.35 2.70
C GLY A 387 4.56 9.87 4.02
N SER A 388 5.89 9.80 4.07
CA SER A 388 6.65 9.37 5.25
C SER A 388 7.46 10.50 5.89
N GLU A 389 7.59 10.45 7.22
CA GLU A 389 8.44 11.29 8.04
C GLU A 389 9.37 10.41 8.88
N LEU A 390 10.67 10.53 8.68
CA LEU A 390 11.70 9.78 9.39
C LEU A 390 12.76 10.73 9.95
N ARG A 391 13.18 10.51 11.21
CA ARG A 391 14.38 11.15 11.75
C ARG A 391 15.59 10.28 11.42
N GLN A 392 16.53 10.83 10.68
CA GLN A 392 17.71 10.11 10.21
C GLN A 392 18.99 10.84 10.62
N ASP A 393 19.97 10.07 11.13
CA ASP A 393 21.35 10.54 11.28
C ASP A 393 22.00 10.62 9.89
N THR A 394 22.43 11.82 9.51
CA THR A 394 22.97 12.12 8.18
C THR A 394 24.49 12.04 8.12
N ARG A 395 25.14 11.60 9.19
CA ARG A 395 26.59 11.40 9.18
C ARG A 395 26.98 10.33 8.16
N LEU A 396 27.99 10.63 7.36
CA LEU A 396 28.60 9.66 6.45
C LEU A 396 29.73 8.87 7.11
N LEU A 397 30.36 9.44 8.15
CA LEU A 397 31.46 8.82 8.88
C LEU A 397 31.20 8.92 10.39
N VAL A 398 31.53 7.87 11.13
CA VAL A 398 31.38 7.81 12.60
C VAL A 398 32.15 8.93 13.33
N THR A 399 33.22 9.44 12.71
CA THR A 399 34.04 10.55 13.23
C THR A 399 33.37 11.92 13.08
N GLN A 400 32.30 12.03 12.29
CA GLN A 400 31.55 13.28 12.14
C GLN A 400 30.67 13.53 13.38
N PRO A 401 30.40 14.80 13.71
CA PRO A 401 29.45 15.14 14.77
C PRO A 401 28.05 14.66 14.39
N LYS A 402 27.31 14.07 15.35
CA LYS A 402 25.95 13.55 15.13
C LYS A 402 25.07 14.66 14.60
N GLN A 403 24.48 14.42 13.43
CA GLN A 403 23.58 15.37 12.78
C GLN A 403 22.33 14.62 12.38
N VAL A 404 21.23 14.88 13.08
CA VAL A 404 19.95 14.23 12.83
C VAL A 404 19.02 15.23 12.17
N ILE A 405 18.49 14.88 11.01
CA ILE A 405 17.47 15.68 10.32
C ILE A 405 16.16 14.90 10.25
N THR A 406 15.06 15.63 10.08
CA THR A 406 13.77 15.05 9.72
C THR A 406 13.61 15.05 8.20
N LEU A 407 13.55 13.88 7.59
CA LEU A 407 13.21 13.70 6.17
C LEU A 407 11.71 13.50 6.02
N ARG A 408 11.06 14.40 5.27
CA ARG A 408 9.65 14.29 4.89
C ARG A 408 9.57 14.05 3.41
N THR A 409 9.18 12.85 3.01
CA THR A 409 9.27 12.49 1.60
C THR A 409 8.17 11.51 1.19
N PHE A 410 7.64 11.73 0.00
CA PHE A 410 6.82 10.79 -0.72
C PHE A 410 7.71 9.80 -1.46
N HIS A 411 7.85 8.60 -0.92
CA HIS A 411 8.47 7.45 -1.58
C HIS A 411 7.56 6.25 -1.44
N GLY A 412 6.60 6.12 -2.34
CA GLY A 412 5.66 5.01 -2.32
C GLY A 412 4.66 5.06 -3.46
N GLN A 413 3.54 4.37 -3.22
CA GLN A 413 2.39 4.32 -4.10
C GLN A 413 1.24 5.11 -3.48
N LEU A 414 0.43 5.69 -4.35
CA LEU A 414 -0.81 6.38 -4.01
C LEU A 414 -1.97 5.58 -4.61
N HIS A 415 -2.95 5.22 -3.79
CA HIS A 415 -4.19 4.65 -4.28
C HIS A 415 -5.36 5.57 -3.92
N VAL A 416 -6.18 5.89 -4.92
CA VAL A 416 -7.30 6.83 -4.77
C VAL A 416 -8.59 6.09 -5.00
N ALA A 417 -9.44 6.07 -3.98
CA ALA A 417 -10.73 5.40 -4.02
C ALA A 417 -11.85 6.37 -3.64
N ARG A 418 -13.06 6.06 -4.09
CA ARG A 418 -14.25 6.80 -3.71
C ARG A 418 -14.58 6.55 -2.23
N GLY A 419 -14.89 7.61 -1.50
CA GLY A 419 -15.46 7.56 -0.14
C GLY A 419 -16.97 7.81 -0.14
N HIS A 420 -17.55 7.94 1.06
CA HIS A 420 -18.96 8.34 1.22
C HIS A 420 -19.22 9.76 0.71
N GLY A 421 -20.45 10.07 0.28
CA GLY A 421 -20.86 11.44 -0.06
C GLY A 421 -19.92 12.08 -1.07
N ASN A 422 -19.27 13.21 -0.76
CA ASN A 422 -18.24 13.86 -1.61
C ASN A 422 -16.81 13.62 -1.13
N TRP A 423 -16.59 12.61 -0.28
CA TRP A 423 -15.29 12.23 0.22
C TRP A 423 -14.58 11.25 -0.71
N TRP A 424 -13.26 11.35 -0.74
CA TRP A 424 -12.32 10.46 -1.39
C TRP A 424 -11.34 9.93 -0.36
N VAL A 425 -10.80 8.73 -0.61
CA VAL A 425 -9.77 8.13 0.24
C VAL A 425 -8.49 8.04 -0.56
N TRP A 426 -7.42 8.63 -0.04
CA TRP A 426 -6.08 8.59 -0.61
C TRP A 426 -5.19 7.76 0.30
N ASN A 427 -4.94 6.52 -0.11
CA ASN A 427 -4.09 5.58 0.63
C ASN A 427 -2.62 5.76 0.22
N TYR A 428 -1.73 5.72 1.20
CA TYR A 428 -0.28 5.71 0.96
C TYR A 428 0.29 4.36 1.32
N ARG A 429 0.95 3.71 0.35
CA ARG A 429 1.64 2.44 0.56
C ARG A 429 3.14 2.63 0.38
N ALA A 430 3.91 2.30 1.40
CA ALA A 430 5.36 2.35 1.36
C ALA A 430 6.01 1.40 2.38
N ASN A 431 7.16 0.87 1.99
CA ASN A 431 8.06 0.10 2.85
C ASN A 431 9.20 0.99 3.37
N THR A 432 8.87 2.22 3.79
CA THR A 432 9.83 3.11 4.45
C THR A 432 9.72 2.98 5.97
N PHE A 433 10.65 3.60 6.69
CA PHE A 433 10.61 3.75 8.15
C PHE A 433 9.91 5.04 8.56
N GLY A 434 9.69 5.19 9.86
CA GLY A 434 9.15 6.37 10.51
C GLY A 434 7.64 6.46 10.48
N SER A 435 7.13 7.66 10.75
CA SER A 435 5.69 7.93 10.74
C SER A 435 5.19 8.08 9.32
N GLN A 436 4.08 7.42 8.98
CA GLN A 436 3.55 7.41 7.61
C GLN A 436 2.09 7.80 7.59
N THR A 437 1.68 8.46 6.52
CA THR A 437 0.28 8.54 6.15
C THR A 437 -0.25 7.12 5.92
N LEU A 438 -1.42 6.79 6.48
CA LEU A 438 -2.15 5.58 6.12
C LEU A 438 -3.21 5.93 5.07
N ALA A 439 -4.07 6.89 5.40
CA ALA A 439 -5.10 7.39 4.50
C ALA A 439 -5.40 8.87 4.77
N TRP A 440 -5.63 9.64 3.72
CA TRP A 440 -6.31 10.93 3.81
C TRP A 440 -7.73 10.80 3.28
N PHE A 441 -8.69 11.32 4.01
CA PHE A 441 -10.07 11.47 3.56
C PHE A 441 -10.23 12.90 3.09
N TRP A 442 -10.42 13.14 1.79
CA TRP A 442 -10.55 14.48 1.22
C TRP A 442 -11.97 14.72 0.72
N ASN A 443 -12.61 15.81 1.15
CA ASN A 443 -13.91 16.23 0.66
C ASN A 443 -13.75 17.12 -0.58
N GLN A 444 -14.34 16.71 -1.69
CA GLN A 444 -14.20 17.38 -2.98
C GLN A 444 -14.78 18.81 -3.02
N ASP A 445 -15.80 19.10 -2.22
CA ASP A 445 -16.50 20.39 -2.27
C ASP A 445 -15.91 21.39 -1.28
N SER A 446 -15.67 20.96 -0.04
CA SER A 446 -15.13 21.83 1.02
C SER A 446 -13.61 21.87 1.05
N ASN A 447 -12.95 20.93 0.35
CA ASN A 447 -11.52 20.64 0.46
C ASN A 447 -11.07 20.26 1.88
N GLU A 448 -11.99 19.89 2.76
CA GLU A 448 -11.65 19.38 4.08
C GLU A 448 -10.90 18.05 3.95
N VAL A 449 -9.90 17.85 4.81
CA VAL A 449 -9.06 16.66 4.88
C VAL A 449 -8.99 16.15 6.31
N VAL A 450 -9.29 14.86 6.47
CA VAL A 450 -9.05 14.10 7.71
C VAL A 450 -7.88 13.16 7.46
N LYS A 451 -6.89 13.13 8.35
CA LYS A 451 -5.61 12.42 8.13
C LYS A 451 -5.40 11.28 9.11
N LEU A 452 -5.32 10.05 8.62
CA LEU A 452 -4.96 8.86 9.41
C LEU A 452 -3.48 8.52 9.18
N SER A 453 -2.74 8.17 10.23
CA SER A 453 -1.31 7.82 10.15
C SER A 453 -0.94 6.62 11.02
N THR A 454 0.30 6.16 10.90
CA THR A 454 0.84 5.11 11.77
C THR A 454 0.89 5.50 13.25
N LYS A 455 0.65 6.77 13.61
CA LYS A 455 0.46 7.14 15.04
C LYS A 455 -0.91 6.75 15.57
N ASP A 456 -1.88 6.57 14.67
CA ASP A 456 -3.24 6.15 15.00
C ASP A 456 -3.36 4.61 14.98
N ILE A 457 -2.72 3.97 13.98
CA ILE A 457 -2.66 2.52 13.83
C ILE A 457 -1.18 2.11 13.64
N PRO A 458 -0.44 1.79 14.73
CA PRO A 458 1.01 1.66 14.65
C PRO A 458 1.56 0.46 13.93
N ARG A 459 0.91 -0.70 14.08
CA ARG A 459 1.53 -1.99 13.76
C ARG A 459 1.24 -2.52 12.37
N ILE A 460 0.32 -1.88 11.66
CA ILE A 460 -0.17 -2.34 10.37
C ILE A 460 -0.30 -1.16 9.42
N LYS A 461 -0.36 -1.44 8.12
CA LYS A 461 -0.45 -0.43 7.07
C LYS A 461 -1.62 -0.78 6.14
N PRO A 462 -2.85 -0.73 6.66
CA PRO A 462 -4.00 -1.25 5.95
C PRO A 462 -4.36 -0.33 4.78
N ASP A 463 -4.96 -0.93 3.77
CA ASP A 463 -5.66 -0.19 2.74
C ASP A 463 -7.05 0.18 3.23
N VAL A 464 -7.41 1.44 3.16
CA VAL A 464 -8.74 1.91 3.58
C VAL A 464 -9.65 2.10 2.37
N ARG A 465 -10.84 1.49 2.42
CA ARG A 465 -11.86 1.64 1.38
C ARG A 465 -13.23 1.86 2.00
N TYR A 466 -14.05 2.68 1.34
CA TYR A 466 -15.45 2.84 1.73
C TYR A 466 -16.28 1.74 1.09
N VAL A 467 -17.16 1.13 1.89
CA VAL A 467 -18.13 0.14 1.44
C VAL A 467 -19.53 0.77 1.56
N PRO A 468 -20.15 1.18 0.44
CA PRO A 468 -21.45 1.85 0.45
C PRO A 468 -22.57 1.03 1.10
N ALA A 469 -22.59 -0.29 0.90
CA ALA A 469 -23.62 -1.16 1.44
C ALA A 469 -23.65 -1.21 2.98
N GLN A 470 -22.52 -0.91 3.62
CA GLN A 470 -22.41 -0.84 5.07
C GLN A 470 -22.42 0.59 5.60
N ASP A 471 -22.29 1.59 4.73
CA ASP A 471 -21.95 2.98 5.08
C ASP A 471 -20.76 3.07 6.05
N ARG A 472 -19.70 2.30 5.75
CA ARG A 472 -18.50 2.19 6.60
C ARG A 472 -17.23 2.14 5.79
N TYR A 473 -16.14 2.58 6.43
CA TYR A 473 -14.80 2.36 5.92
C TYR A 473 -14.25 1.05 6.49
N LEU A 474 -13.63 0.24 5.64
CA LEU A 474 -12.93 -0.97 6.04
C LEU A 474 -11.42 -0.78 5.87
N ALA A 475 -10.67 -1.30 6.82
CA ALA A 475 -9.21 -1.41 6.81
C ALA A 475 -8.84 -2.85 6.42
N PHE A 476 -8.26 -3.01 5.24
CA PHE A 476 -7.83 -4.29 4.69
C PHE A 476 -6.38 -4.55 5.04
N GLU A 477 -6.11 -5.63 5.76
CA GLU A 477 -4.78 -6.16 6.04
C GLU A 477 -4.71 -7.63 5.57
N THR A 478 -3.50 -8.16 5.42
CA THR A 478 -3.27 -9.50 4.87
C THR A 478 -3.93 -10.60 5.69
N ALA A 479 -3.96 -10.48 7.02
CA ALA A 479 -4.49 -11.51 7.91
C ALA A 479 -5.92 -11.24 8.39
N PHE A 480 -6.46 -10.04 8.15
CA PHE A 480 -7.80 -9.67 8.61
C PHE A 480 -8.35 -8.46 7.88
N VAL A 481 -9.66 -8.27 7.96
CA VAL A 481 -10.32 -7.01 7.66
C VAL A 481 -10.97 -6.47 8.92
N ALA A 482 -10.98 -5.15 9.09
CA ALA A 482 -11.61 -4.50 10.23
C ALA A 482 -12.47 -3.31 9.77
N ARG A 483 -13.55 -3.04 10.50
CA ARG A 483 -14.30 -1.79 10.36
C ARG A 483 -13.54 -0.66 11.03
N LEU A 484 -13.44 0.48 10.36
CA LEU A 484 -13.07 1.73 11.02
C LEU A 484 -14.29 2.27 11.79
N PRO A 485 -14.08 3.16 12.80
CA PRO A 485 -15.14 3.91 13.44
C PRO A 485 -16.06 4.61 12.44
N GLU A 486 -17.25 5.02 12.89
CA GLU A 486 -18.10 5.88 12.06
C GLU A 486 -17.32 7.13 11.65
N PHE A 487 -17.56 7.63 10.44
CA PHE A 487 -16.77 8.75 9.91
C PHE A 487 -16.86 10.01 10.78
N SER A 488 -18.02 10.27 11.40
CA SER A 488 -18.21 11.35 12.37
C SER A 488 -17.29 11.24 13.59
N GLU A 489 -17.08 10.03 14.11
CA GLU A 489 -16.16 9.78 15.24
C GLU A 489 -14.70 9.99 14.80
N MET A 490 -14.37 9.62 13.56
CA MET A 490 -13.04 9.87 12.99
C MET A 490 -12.77 11.38 12.87
N VAL A 491 -13.75 12.15 12.37
CA VAL A 491 -13.69 13.62 12.29
C VAL A 491 -13.54 14.23 13.69
N GLU A 492 -14.34 13.80 14.67
CA GLU A 492 -14.26 14.31 16.05
C GLU A 492 -12.87 14.09 16.66
N ALA A 493 -12.29 12.91 16.43
CA ALA A 493 -11.00 12.54 17.00
C ALA A 493 -9.80 13.25 16.35
N LYS A 494 -9.88 13.49 15.04
CA LYS A 494 -8.76 14.02 14.25
C LYS A 494 -8.85 15.50 13.98
N GLY A 495 -10.07 16.02 13.88
CA GLY A 495 -10.38 17.30 13.26
C GLY A 495 -10.26 17.24 11.73
N GLY A 496 -10.67 18.32 11.08
CA GLY A 496 -10.46 18.56 9.66
C GLY A 496 -9.46 19.70 9.43
N GLU A 497 -8.60 19.54 8.44
CA GLU A 497 -7.79 20.61 7.87
C GLU A 497 -8.34 20.98 6.49
N VAL A 498 -8.11 22.19 5.98
CA VAL A 498 -8.54 22.56 4.62
C VAL A 498 -7.35 22.54 3.69
N LEU A 499 -7.47 21.75 2.61
CA LEU A 499 -6.50 21.71 1.53
C LEU A 499 -6.76 22.88 0.57
N VAL A 500 -5.74 23.68 0.29
CA VAL A 500 -5.86 24.84 -0.59
C VAL A 500 -5.46 24.47 -2.01
N PHE A 501 -6.41 24.60 -2.94
CA PHE A 501 -6.16 24.53 -4.38
C PHE A 501 -6.00 25.94 -4.94
N GLU A 502 -4.80 26.26 -5.45
CA GLU A 502 -4.43 27.57 -6.02
C GLU A 502 -4.39 27.55 -7.55
#